data_AF-A0A2J7ZUA0-F1
#
_entry.id   AF-A0A2J7ZUA0-F1
#
_cell.length_a   1.000
_cell.length_b   1.000
_cell.length_c   1.000
_cell.angle_alpha   90.00
_cell.angle_beta   90.00
_cell.angle_gamma   90.00
#
_symmetry.space_group_name_H-M   'P 1'
#
loop_
_entity.id
_entity.type
_entity.pdbx_description
1 polymer ?
#
loop_
_entity_poly.entity_id
_entity_poly.type
_entity_poly.pdbx_seq_one_letter_code
_entity_poly.pdbx_strand_id
1 'polypeptide(L)'
;MAENPLGGRPNAQILMTIHGFKQLCMSANTDKGRRVREYYISMEEVLFEFTRRNAVKDRELYIATMEESKKDADEAKAVAAAKEEELRKEAEDARALVAAKEEELSRFRAKAYDEVPKEDKIYICKEASELNSDRHKIGKAIDTKKRESQLNTGSAQGSKMIFERSTLNAKLIEDIASMSQGSGAIK
;
A
#
# COMPACT_ATOMS: atom_id res chain seq x y z
N MET A 1 62.95 -57.43 -62.27
CA MET A 1 62.62 -56.00 -62.12
C MET A 1 61.11 -55.92 -62.01
N ALA A 2 60.55 -55.51 -60.88
CA ALA A 2 59.11 -55.45 -60.70
C ALA A 2 58.56 -54.21 -61.44
N GLU A 3 57.73 -54.42 -62.46
CA GLU A 3 57.04 -53.35 -63.17
C GLU A 3 56.07 -52.64 -62.23
N ASN A 4 56.09 -51.31 -62.25
CA ASN A 4 55.22 -50.49 -61.44
C ASN A 4 53.81 -50.49 -62.08
N PRO A 5 52.80 -51.15 -61.49
CA PRO A 5 51.54 -51.49 -62.17
C PRO A 5 50.62 -50.29 -62.49
N LEU A 6 51.01 -49.08 -62.09
CA LEU A 6 50.19 -47.87 -62.16
C LEU A 6 50.71 -46.81 -63.14
N GLY A 7 51.82 -47.05 -63.86
CA GLY A 7 52.29 -46.21 -64.97
C GLY A 7 52.71 -44.75 -64.63
N GLY A 8 52.58 -44.30 -63.37
CA GLY A 8 52.90 -42.94 -62.93
C GLY A 8 53.55 -42.86 -61.54
N ARG A 9 53.88 -41.65 -61.06
CA ARG A 9 54.33 -41.42 -59.67
C ARG A 9 53.11 -41.56 -58.74
N PRO A 10 53.11 -42.50 -57.77
CA PRO A 10 52.02 -42.62 -56.80
C PRO A 10 51.88 -41.32 -55.99
N ASN A 11 50.66 -40.79 -55.89
CA ASN A 11 50.34 -39.65 -55.03
C ASN A 11 49.49 -40.13 -53.85
N ALA A 12 49.91 -39.83 -52.63
CA ALA A 12 49.18 -40.12 -51.41
C ALA A 12 49.03 -38.84 -50.59
N GLN A 13 47.79 -38.50 -50.23
CA GLN A 13 47.50 -37.39 -49.33
C GLN A 13 47.47 -37.92 -47.89
N ILE A 14 48.31 -37.35 -47.02
CA ILE A 14 48.42 -37.76 -45.62
C ILE A 14 48.03 -36.58 -44.74
N LEU A 15 46.93 -36.74 -43.99
CA LEU A 15 46.52 -35.78 -42.97
C LEU A 15 47.30 -36.05 -41.67
N MET A 16 47.83 -35.01 -41.05
CA MET A 16 48.58 -35.15 -39.81
C MET A 16 48.42 -33.93 -38.90
N THR A 17 48.60 -34.14 -37.61
CA THR A 17 48.65 -33.05 -36.63
C THR A 17 49.94 -32.25 -36.79
N ILE A 18 49.94 -30.98 -36.35
CA ILE A 18 51.14 -30.13 -36.34
C ILE A 18 52.26 -30.80 -35.54
N HIS A 19 51.93 -31.45 -34.43
CA HIS A 19 52.88 -32.25 -33.67
C HIS A 19 53.48 -33.39 -34.52
N GLY A 20 52.65 -34.20 -35.18
CA GLY A 20 53.11 -35.28 -36.06
C GLY A 20 53.99 -34.79 -37.21
N PHE A 21 53.63 -33.64 -37.81
CA PHE A 21 54.42 -33.01 -38.87
C PHE A 21 55.80 -32.53 -38.39
N LYS A 22 55.89 -31.93 -37.20
CA LYS A 22 57.18 -31.57 -36.59
C LYS A 22 58.05 -32.79 -36.31
N GLN A 23 57.46 -33.90 -35.85
CA GLN A 23 58.20 -35.16 -35.65
C GLN A 23 58.71 -35.72 -36.97
N LEU A 24 57.89 -35.70 -38.03
CA LEU A 24 58.31 -36.11 -39.38
C LEU A 24 59.49 -35.27 -39.88
N CYS A 25 59.40 -33.93 -39.72
CA CYS A 25 60.46 -33.01 -40.10
C CYS A 25 61.78 -33.27 -39.34
N MET A 26 61.69 -33.68 -38.07
CA MET A 26 62.82 -34.08 -37.24
C MET A 26 63.42 -35.42 -37.71
N SER A 27 62.59 -36.44 -37.95
CA SER A 27 63.03 -37.75 -38.45
C SER A 27 63.63 -37.69 -39.86
N ALA A 28 63.10 -36.83 -40.73
CA ALA A 28 63.62 -36.63 -42.09
C ALA A 28 65.00 -35.95 -42.10
N ASN A 29 65.36 -35.23 -41.02
CA ASN A 29 66.66 -34.59 -40.80
C ASN A 29 67.20 -33.78 -41.99
N THR A 30 66.32 -33.00 -42.64
CA THR A 30 66.69 -32.09 -43.73
C THR A 30 66.72 -30.64 -43.26
N ASP A 31 67.53 -29.78 -43.90
CA ASP A 31 67.60 -28.35 -43.55
C ASP A 31 66.27 -27.61 -43.78
N LYS A 32 65.48 -28.05 -44.76
CA LYS A 32 64.13 -27.53 -44.98
C LYS A 32 63.18 -27.97 -43.87
N GLY A 33 63.21 -29.25 -43.49
CA GLY A 33 62.42 -29.78 -42.37
C GLY A 33 62.74 -29.07 -41.06
N ARG A 34 64.01 -28.78 -40.80
CA ARG A 34 64.45 -28.03 -39.62
C ARG A 34 63.84 -26.63 -39.56
N ARG A 35 63.97 -25.85 -40.65
CA ARG A 35 63.41 -24.48 -40.73
C ARG A 35 61.90 -24.45 -40.57
N VAL A 36 61.19 -25.38 -41.21
CA VAL A 36 59.73 -25.47 -41.11
C VAL A 36 59.32 -25.86 -39.68
N ARG A 37 60.03 -26.81 -39.05
CA ARG A 37 59.78 -27.19 -37.66
C ARG A 37 59.99 -26.01 -36.70
N GLU A 38 61.08 -25.27 -36.85
CA GLU A 38 61.37 -24.06 -36.06
C GLU A 38 60.28 -22.99 -36.20
N TYR A 39 59.77 -22.78 -37.42
CA TYR A 39 58.65 -21.87 -37.68
C TYR A 39 57.39 -22.24 -36.89
N TYR A 40 57.00 -23.52 -36.87
CA TYR A 40 55.84 -23.94 -36.10
C TYR A 40 56.06 -23.87 -34.59
N ILE A 41 57.29 -24.10 -34.12
CA ILE A 41 57.63 -23.93 -32.70
C ILE A 41 57.46 -22.46 -32.29
N SER A 42 58.01 -21.52 -33.06
CA SER A 42 57.88 -20.09 -32.73
C SER A 42 56.44 -19.60 -32.79
N MET A 43 55.63 -20.10 -33.74
CA MET A 43 54.20 -19.83 -33.76
C MET A 43 53.47 -20.33 -32.51
N GLU A 44 53.78 -21.55 -32.05
CA GLU A 44 53.17 -22.12 -30.85
C GLU A 44 53.55 -21.32 -29.58
N GLU A 45 54.78 -20.83 -29.48
CA GLU A 45 55.22 -19.95 -28.39
C GLU A 45 54.40 -18.66 -28.34
N VAL A 46 54.21 -18.00 -29.49
CA VAL A 46 53.39 -16.79 -29.59
C VAL A 46 51.93 -17.07 -29.21
N LEU A 47 51.38 -18.19 -29.69
CA LEU A 47 50.01 -18.60 -29.37
C LEU A 47 49.85 -18.91 -27.88
N PHE A 48 50.84 -19.57 -27.27
CA PHE A 48 50.84 -19.90 -25.85
C PHE A 48 50.86 -18.64 -24.99
N GLU A 49 51.74 -17.69 -25.31
CA GLU A 49 51.81 -16.39 -24.63
C GLU A 49 50.50 -15.60 -24.74
N PHE A 50 49.91 -15.55 -25.94
CA PHE A 50 48.62 -14.90 -26.15
C PHE A 50 47.50 -15.53 -25.32
N THR A 51 47.40 -16.87 -25.37
CA THR A 51 46.39 -17.64 -24.62
C THR A 51 46.54 -17.43 -23.11
N ARG A 52 47.79 -17.44 -22.62
CA ARG A 52 48.11 -17.21 -21.21
C ARG A 52 47.70 -15.81 -20.76
N ARG A 53 48.01 -14.77 -21.55
CA ARG A 53 47.63 -13.38 -21.22
C ARG A 53 46.13 -13.20 -21.18
N ASN A 54 45.39 -13.78 -22.13
CA ASN A 54 43.94 -13.67 -22.13
C ASN A 54 43.33 -14.40 -20.92
N ALA A 55 43.81 -15.60 -20.59
CA ALA A 55 43.34 -16.32 -19.41
C ALA A 55 43.55 -15.54 -18.11
N VAL A 56 44.68 -14.82 -17.97
CA VAL A 56 44.94 -13.94 -16.82
C VAL A 56 43.96 -12.76 -16.81
N LYS A 57 43.79 -12.06 -17.94
CA LYS A 57 42.87 -10.93 -18.05
C LYS A 57 41.42 -11.32 -17.78
N ASP A 58 40.97 -12.45 -18.32
CA ASP A 58 39.61 -12.95 -18.11
C ASP A 58 39.38 -13.29 -16.64
N ARG A 59 40.39 -13.85 -15.97
CA ARG A 59 40.34 -14.12 -14.53
C ARG A 59 40.28 -12.84 -13.70
N GLU A 60 41.08 -11.83 -14.06
CA GLU A 60 41.08 -10.52 -13.39
C GLU A 60 39.73 -9.81 -13.55
N LEU A 61 39.18 -9.81 -14.78
CA LEU A 61 37.84 -9.30 -15.07
C LEU A 61 36.77 -10.01 -14.23
N TYR A 62 36.84 -11.34 -14.16
CA TYR A 62 35.89 -12.13 -13.36
C TYR A 62 35.99 -11.77 -11.86
N ILE A 63 37.20 -11.64 -11.32
CA ILE A 63 37.39 -11.24 -9.92
C ILE A 63 36.84 -9.84 -9.67
N ALA A 64 37.12 -8.87 -10.54
CA ALA A 64 36.62 -7.50 -10.41
C ALA A 64 35.09 -7.46 -10.40
N THR A 65 34.42 -8.17 -11.30
CA THR A 65 32.94 -8.24 -11.33
C THR A 65 32.36 -8.89 -10.07
N MET A 66 33.03 -9.91 -9.52
CA MET A 66 32.61 -10.55 -8.27
C MET A 66 32.78 -9.60 -7.06
N GLU A 67 33.85 -8.81 -7.03
CA GLU A 67 34.09 -7.83 -5.96
C GLU A 67 33.08 -6.67 -6.02
N GLU A 68 32.79 -6.15 -7.21
CA GLU A 68 31.76 -5.13 -7.42
C GLU A 68 30.38 -5.65 -7.00
N SER A 69 30.00 -6.85 -7.46
CA SER A 69 28.72 -7.47 -7.07
C SER A 69 28.61 -7.71 -5.56
N LYS A 70 29.71 -8.06 -4.89
CA LYS A 70 29.75 -8.23 -3.43
C LYS A 70 29.56 -6.89 -2.72
N LYS A 71 30.23 -5.84 -3.20
CA LYS A 71 30.12 -4.49 -2.65
C LYS A 71 28.67 -3.98 -2.76
N ASP A 72 28.06 -4.12 -3.92
CA ASP A 72 26.65 -3.75 -4.14
C ASP A 72 25.70 -4.54 -3.22
N ALA A 73 25.96 -5.84 -3.02
CA ALA A 73 25.18 -6.67 -2.12
C ALA A 73 25.33 -6.25 -0.65
N ASP A 74 26.53 -5.86 -0.23
CA ASP A 74 26.79 -5.39 1.13
C ASP A 74 26.18 -4.00 1.36
N GLU A 75 26.24 -3.10 0.37
CA GLU A 75 25.55 -1.79 0.40
C GLU A 75 24.03 -1.98 0.47
N ALA A 76 23.45 -2.86 -0.35
CA ALA A 76 22.01 -3.16 -0.32
C ALA A 76 21.57 -3.75 1.03
N LYS A 77 22.37 -4.64 1.63
CA LYS A 77 22.10 -5.18 2.97
C LYS A 77 22.14 -4.10 4.05
N ALA A 78 23.12 -3.19 4.00
CA ALA A 78 23.22 -2.10 4.97
C ALA A 78 22.00 -1.16 4.89
N VAL A 79 21.56 -0.82 3.67
CA VAL A 79 20.36 0.00 3.45
C VAL A 79 19.10 -0.73 3.94
N ALA A 80 18.96 -2.02 3.66
CA ALA A 80 17.83 -2.82 4.13
C ALA A 80 17.76 -2.88 5.66
N ALA A 81 18.90 -3.10 6.33
CA ALA A 81 18.99 -3.13 7.79
C ALA A 81 18.62 -1.77 8.42
N ALA A 82 19.12 -0.66 7.86
CA ALA A 82 18.78 0.68 8.34
C ALA A 82 17.28 0.98 8.19
N LYS A 83 16.69 0.58 7.05
CA LYS A 83 15.26 0.77 6.79
C LYS A 83 14.38 -0.09 7.70
N GLU A 84 14.82 -1.29 8.03
CA GLU A 84 14.13 -2.16 8.99
C GLU A 84 14.13 -1.57 10.41
N GLU A 85 15.25 -0.98 10.83
CA GLU A 85 15.34 -0.30 12.13
C GLU A 85 14.42 0.93 12.20
N GLU A 86 14.35 1.75 11.14
CA GLU A 86 13.41 2.89 11.10
C GLU A 86 11.95 2.44 11.12
N LEU A 87 11.58 1.46 10.29
CA LEU A 87 10.23 0.91 10.28
C LEU A 87 9.83 0.33 11.64
N ARG A 88 10.77 -0.27 12.36
CA ARG A 88 10.53 -0.79 13.70
C ARG A 88 10.25 0.33 14.71
N LYS A 89 11.00 1.44 14.66
CA LYS A 89 10.76 2.62 15.52
C LYS A 89 9.39 3.24 15.21
N GLU A 90 9.08 3.43 13.92
CA GLU A 90 7.78 3.97 13.49
C GLU A 90 6.61 3.06 13.92
N ALA A 91 6.76 1.73 13.84
CA ALA A 91 5.76 0.79 14.31
C ALA A 91 5.58 0.81 15.84
N GLU A 92 6.64 0.99 16.61
CA GLU A 92 6.56 1.16 18.07
C GLU A 92 5.84 2.47 18.44
N ASP A 93 6.16 3.58 17.79
CA ASP A 93 5.50 4.87 18.00
C ASP A 93 4.01 4.83 17.62
N ALA A 94 3.67 4.21 16.48
CA ALA A 94 2.29 4.03 16.05
C ALA A 94 1.49 3.17 17.04
N ARG A 95 2.10 2.09 17.57
CA ARG A 95 1.47 1.25 18.61
C ARG A 95 1.23 2.03 19.89
N ALA A 96 2.18 2.85 20.33
CA ALA A 96 2.02 3.70 21.51
C ALA A 96 0.88 4.70 21.34
N LEU A 97 0.77 5.33 20.15
CA LEU A 97 -0.31 6.25 19.83
C LEU A 97 -1.68 5.58 19.84
N VAL A 98 -1.79 4.38 19.24
CA VAL A 98 -3.04 3.61 19.22
C VAL A 98 -3.46 3.23 20.63
N ALA A 99 -2.53 2.76 21.46
CA ALA A 99 -2.82 2.42 22.85
C ALA A 99 -3.35 3.63 23.65
N ALA A 100 -2.73 4.81 23.48
CA ALA A 100 -3.20 6.03 24.13
C ALA A 100 -4.61 6.45 23.66
N LYS A 101 -4.89 6.34 22.36
CA LYS A 101 -6.21 6.67 21.79
C LYS A 101 -7.29 5.69 22.23
N GLU A 102 -6.96 4.41 22.36
CA GLU A 102 -7.87 3.38 22.85
C GLU A 102 -8.22 3.61 24.33
N GLU A 103 -7.24 4.00 25.14
CA GLU A 103 -7.48 4.37 26.54
C GLU A 103 -8.42 5.59 26.64
N GLU A 104 -8.18 6.65 25.85
CA GLU A 104 -9.09 7.81 25.77
C GLU A 104 -10.51 7.38 25.37
N LEU A 105 -10.64 6.55 24.33
CA LEU A 105 -11.93 6.08 23.84
C LEU A 105 -12.67 5.22 24.89
N SER A 106 -11.94 4.44 25.68
CA SER A 106 -12.52 3.67 26.79
C SER A 106 -13.17 4.59 27.85
N ARG A 107 -12.53 5.73 28.16
CA ARG A 107 -13.06 6.72 29.11
C ARG A 107 -14.34 7.37 28.57
N PHE A 108 -14.42 7.62 27.26
CA PHE A 108 -15.64 8.14 26.65
C PHE A 108 -16.76 7.10 26.58
N ARG A 109 -16.44 5.84 26.25
CA ARG A 109 -17.41 4.74 26.24
C ARG A 109 -17.98 4.43 27.63
N ALA A 110 -17.18 4.61 28.68
CA ALA A 110 -17.62 4.40 30.06
C ALA A 110 -18.64 5.45 30.55
N LYS A 111 -18.80 6.58 29.84
CA LYS A 111 -19.89 7.52 30.12
C LYS A 111 -21.20 6.93 29.61
N ALA A 112 -21.91 6.22 30.48
CA ALA A 112 -23.29 5.85 30.27
C ALA A 112 -24.11 7.16 30.21
N TYR A 113 -24.79 7.39 29.09
CA TYR A 113 -25.82 8.42 29.04
C TYR A 113 -27.04 7.87 29.76
N ASP A 114 -27.46 8.53 30.82
CA ASP A 114 -28.74 8.22 31.46
C ASP A 114 -29.86 8.63 30.50
N GLU A 115 -30.72 7.67 30.14
CA GLU A 115 -31.93 7.99 29.39
C GLU A 115 -32.83 8.88 30.24
N VAL A 116 -32.96 10.15 29.84
CA VAL A 116 -33.82 11.11 30.54
C VAL A 116 -35.28 10.65 30.42
N PRO A 117 -36.03 10.54 31.53
CA PRO A 117 -37.44 10.14 31.50
C PRO A 117 -38.29 11.04 30.59
N LYS A 118 -39.16 10.43 29.77
CA LYS A 118 -40.11 11.13 28.89
C LYS A 118 -41.32 11.63 29.67
N GLU A 119 -41.19 12.77 30.35
CA GLU A 119 -42.24 13.21 31.29
C GLU A 119 -43.32 14.11 30.67
N ASP A 120 -43.00 14.87 29.61
CA ASP A 120 -43.90 15.91 29.10
C ASP A 120 -44.59 15.55 27.78
N LYS A 121 -45.84 16.01 27.65
CA LYS A 121 -46.61 15.98 26.40
C LYS A 121 -46.79 17.39 25.86
N ILE A 122 -46.76 17.51 24.54
CA ILE A 122 -47.19 18.72 23.84
C ILE A 122 -48.65 18.58 23.48
N TYR A 123 -49.41 19.64 23.69
CA TYR A 123 -50.78 19.75 23.26
C TYR A 123 -51.01 20.98 22.40
N ILE A 124 -52.09 20.93 21.61
CA ILE A 124 -52.65 22.09 20.93
C ILE A 124 -54.07 22.28 21.47
N CYS A 125 -54.31 23.45 22.07
CA CYS A 125 -55.61 23.86 22.56
C CYS A 125 -56.26 24.81 21.55
N LYS A 126 -57.53 24.56 21.23
CA LYS A 126 -58.34 25.43 20.39
C LYS A 126 -59.34 26.18 21.26
N GLU A 127 -59.32 27.50 21.19
CA GLU A 127 -60.29 28.40 21.81
C GLU A 127 -61.32 28.83 20.75
N ALA A 128 -62.59 28.48 20.95
CA ALA A 128 -63.67 28.86 20.04
C ALA A 128 -64.18 30.28 20.36
N SER A 129 -64.24 31.14 19.34
CA SER A 129 -64.72 32.53 19.43
C SER A 129 -65.95 32.76 18.54
N GLU A 130 -66.86 33.63 18.99
CA GLU A 130 -68.10 33.98 18.26
C GLU A 130 -67.84 34.72 16.93
N LEU A 131 -66.66 35.32 16.77
CA LEU A 131 -66.26 36.12 15.60
C LEU A 131 -65.51 35.32 14.52
N ASN A 132 -65.60 33.98 14.52
CA ASN A 132 -64.93 33.08 13.57
C ASN A 132 -63.39 33.17 13.51
N SER A 133 -62.74 33.78 14.51
CA SER A 133 -61.29 33.75 14.67
C SER A 133 -60.88 32.71 15.72
N ASP A 134 -60.80 31.45 15.30
CA ASP A 134 -60.36 30.36 16.18
C ASP A 134 -58.88 30.55 16.58
N ARG A 135 -58.60 30.66 17.88
CA ARG A 135 -57.22 30.80 18.38
C ARG A 135 -56.67 29.44 18.78
N HIS A 136 -55.46 29.14 18.31
CA HIS A 136 -54.74 27.91 18.65
C HIS A 136 -53.54 28.23 19.55
N LYS A 137 -53.42 27.51 20.66
CA LYS A 137 -52.30 27.62 21.58
C LYS A 137 -51.57 26.28 21.66
N ILE A 138 -50.27 26.33 21.43
CA ILE A 138 -49.37 25.19 21.64
C ILE A 138 -48.82 25.33 23.06
N GLY A 139 -48.83 24.25 23.83
CA GLY A 139 -48.25 24.23 25.18
C GLY A 139 -47.79 22.85 25.59
N LYS A 140 -47.07 22.78 26.71
CA LYS A 140 -46.65 21.51 27.33
C LYS A 140 -47.38 21.21 28.64
N ALA A 141 -47.60 19.94 28.92
CA ALA A 141 -48.08 19.45 30.20
C ALA A 141 -47.73 17.97 30.39
N ILE A 142 -47.50 17.56 31.64
CA ILE A 142 -47.39 16.15 32.03
C ILE A 142 -48.76 15.46 31.89
N ASP A 143 -49.80 16.12 32.41
CA ASP A 143 -51.19 15.66 32.36
C ASP A 143 -52.06 16.69 31.64
N THR A 144 -52.41 16.39 30.39
CA THR A 144 -53.22 17.24 29.50
C THR A 144 -54.64 17.44 30.01
N LYS A 145 -55.21 16.47 30.74
CA LYS A 145 -56.58 16.55 31.27
C LYS A 145 -56.68 17.50 32.45
N LYS A 146 -55.71 17.41 33.38
CA LYS A 146 -55.58 18.41 34.47
C LYS A 146 -55.25 19.79 33.92
N ARG A 147 -54.50 19.87 32.83
CA ARG A 147 -54.18 21.15 32.20
C ARG A 147 -55.41 21.79 31.56
N GLU A 148 -56.23 21.01 30.87
CA GLU A 148 -57.47 21.48 30.24
C GLU A 148 -58.44 22.07 31.27
N SER A 149 -58.58 21.45 32.45
CA SER A 149 -59.45 21.98 33.53
C SER A 149 -58.92 23.25 34.21
N GLN A 150 -57.62 23.53 34.11
CA GLN A 150 -56.98 24.74 34.66
C GLN A 150 -56.99 25.93 33.68
N LEU A 151 -57.35 25.72 32.42
CA LEU A 151 -57.43 26.82 31.46
C LEU A 151 -58.65 27.68 31.80
N ASN A 152 -58.39 28.94 32.17
CA ASN A 152 -59.45 29.92 32.40
C ASN A 152 -60.06 30.36 31.06
N THR A 153 -61.25 29.84 30.74
CA THR A 153 -62.05 30.26 29.58
C THR A 153 -62.86 31.53 29.87
N GLY A 154 -62.24 32.56 30.47
CA GLY A 154 -62.94 33.72 31.03
C GLY A 154 -63.77 34.55 30.03
N SER A 155 -63.64 34.30 28.73
CA SER A 155 -64.34 35.03 27.66
C SER A 155 -64.60 34.21 26.38
N ALA A 156 -64.38 32.89 26.39
CA ALA A 156 -64.56 32.01 25.24
C ALA A 156 -65.71 31.02 25.49
N GLN A 157 -66.46 30.62 24.45
CA GLN A 157 -67.54 29.63 24.59
C GLN A 157 -67.03 28.23 24.98
N GLY A 158 -65.71 28.02 24.94
CA GLY A 158 -65.00 26.87 25.46
C GLY A 158 -63.61 26.73 24.85
N SER A 159 -62.71 26.08 25.57
CA SER A 159 -61.41 25.64 25.05
C SER A 159 -61.37 24.11 25.02
N LYS A 160 -60.92 23.52 23.92
CA LYS A 160 -60.80 22.06 23.79
C LYS A 160 -59.40 21.67 23.31
N MET A 161 -58.82 20.65 23.92
CA MET A 161 -57.59 20.03 23.42
C MET A 161 -57.88 19.25 22.13
N ILE A 162 -57.22 19.63 21.04
CA ILE A 162 -57.40 19.00 19.72
C ILE A 162 -56.27 18.05 19.34
N PHE A 163 -55.11 18.18 20.00
CA PHE A 163 -53.94 17.37 19.72
C PHE A 163 -53.12 17.14 21.00
N GLU A 164 -52.58 15.93 21.14
CA GLU A 164 -51.69 15.53 22.24
C GLU A 164 -50.61 14.58 21.71
N ARG A 165 -49.35 14.82 22.07
CA ARG A 165 -48.22 13.94 21.73
C ARG A 165 -47.13 13.96 22.79
N SER A 166 -46.70 12.77 23.23
CA SER A 166 -45.56 12.61 24.14
C SER A 166 -44.24 12.86 23.42
N THR A 167 -43.32 13.60 24.06
CA THR A 167 -42.01 13.92 23.48
C THR A 167 -40.96 14.14 24.56
N LEU A 168 -39.69 13.87 24.23
CA LEU A 168 -38.53 14.16 25.09
C LEU A 168 -38.22 15.66 25.16
N ASN A 169 -38.61 16.41 24.13
CA ASN A 169 -38.18 17.78 23.89
C ASN A 169 -39.35 18.76 23.96
N ALA A 170 -40.31 18.52 24.87
CA ALA A 170 -41.54 19.33 24.98
C ALA A 170 -41.23 20.82 25.13
N LYS A 171 -40.22 21.14 25.95
CA LYS A 171 -39.73 22.50 26.16
C LYS A 171 -39.18 23.13 24.87
N LEU A 172 -38.26 22.46 24.17
CA LEU A 172 -37.68 22.99 22.93
C LEU A 172 -38.73 23.26 21.86
N ILE A 173 -39.73 22.39 21.74
CA ILE A 173 -40.78 22.54 20.74
C ILE A 173 -41.78 23.66 21.13
N GLU A 174 -42.12 23.79 22.42
CA GLU A 174 -42.92 24.93 22.92
C GLU A 174 -42.19 26.26 22.70
N ASP A 175 -40.89 26.30 22.98
CA ASP A 175 -40.05 27.49 22.77
C ASP A 175 -40.04 27.86 21.27
N ILE A 176 -39.82 26.90 20.36
CA ILE A 176 -39.90 27.13 18.90
C ILE A 176 -41.29 27.63 18.47
N ALA A 177 -42.35 27.04 19.01
CA ALA A 177 -43.73 27.43 18.70
C ALA A 177 -44.08 28.83 19.22
N SER A 178 -43.61 29.20 20.40
CA SER A 178 -43.84 30.53 20.97
C SER A 178 -43.09 31.62 20.19
N MET A 179 -41.88 31.31 19.70
CA MET A 179 -41.12 32.21 18.83
C MET A 179 -41.81 32.43 17.48
N SER A 180 -42.49 31.43 16.91
CA SER A 180 -43.23 31.60 15.66
C SER A 180 -44.55 32.37 15.83
N GLN A 181 -45.23 32.21 16.96
CA GLN A 181 -46.48 32.94 17.29
C GLN A 181 -46.23 34.42 17.64
N GLY A 182 -45.02 34.78 18.06
CA GLY A 182 -44.59 36.17 18.29
C GLY A 182 -44.33 36.97 17.01
N SER A 183 -44.29 36.32 15.84
CA SER A 183 -44.09 36.95 14.54
C SER A 183 -45.23 36.60 13.60
N GLY A 184 -46.34 37.32 13.74
CA GLY A 184 -47.46 37.27 12.81
C GLY A 184 -48.78 36.93 13.49
N ALA A 185 -49.63 37.94 13.63
CA ALA A 185 -51.07 37.73 13.65
C ALA A 185 -51.45 36.92 12.40
N ILE A 186 -51.69 35.63 12.58
CA ILE A 186 -52.31 34.80 11.55
C ILE A 186 -53.79 35.19 11.57
N LYS A 187 -54.16 36.05 10.61
CA LYS A 187 -55.55 36.37 10.25
C LYS A 187 -56.27 35.14 9.73
#